data_AF-A0A855SBZ8-F1
#
_entry.id   AF-A0A855SBZ8-F1
#
_cell.length_a   1.000
_cell.length_b   1.000
_cell.length_c   1.000
_cell.angle_alpha   90.00
_cell.angle_beta   90.00
_cell.angle_gamma   90.00
#
_symmetry.space_group_name_H-M   'P 1'
#
loop_
_entity.id
_entity.type
_entity.pdbx_description
1 polymer ?
#
loop_
_entity_poly.entity_id
_entity_poly.type
_entity_poly.pdbx_seq_one_letter_code
_entity_poly.pdbx_strand_id
1 'polypeptide(L)'
;MLMNKGFHGLTTSILGAIVAMLSFFTVSAHAVECEPQWHNSLSLNEGRLTLVQGKQEFIVDAEGRMFFDVHKVALSTKQTQLLSDYYELLDNDLPYLLSHSQRIDKQVCDFVSLRIEQEQRLQDAIPALKNWRSVTLN
;
A
#
# COMPACT_ATOMS: atom_id res chain seq x y z
N MET A 1 28.75 -77.85 -40.80
CA MET A 1 28.71 -76.37 -40.89
C MET A 1 27.86 -76.03 -42.11
N LEU A 2 26.52 -75.87 -42.02
CA LEU A 2 25.73 -74.71 -41.52
C LEU A 2 26.24 -73.38 -42.13
N MET A 3 25.64 -72.93 -43.24
CA MET A 3 24.50 -71.96 -43.39
C MET A 3 24.97 -70.51 -43.15
N ASN A 4 24.98 -69.57 -44.10
CA ASN A 4 24.05 -69.04 -45.12
C ASN A 4 23.21 -67.82 -44.66
N LYS A 5 23.19 -66.83 -45.56
CA LYS A 5 22.31 -65.65 -45.79
C LYS A 5 22.54 -64.35 -45.02
N GLY A 6 22.70 -63.30 -45.83
CA GLY A 6 22.78 -61.90 -45.43
C GLY A 6 21.42 -61.22 -45.25
N PHE A 7 21.48 -59.91 -45.00
CA PHE A 7 20.31 -59.05 -44.86
C PHE A 7 20.64 -57.63 -45.35
N HIS A 8 19.79 -57.12 -46.26
CA HIS A 8 19.66 -55.70 -46.61
C HIS A 8 18.79 -55.01 -45.54
N GLY A 9 19.03 -53.74 -45.24
CA GLY A 9 18.15 -52.98 -44.35
C GLY A 9 18.53 -51.52 -44.19
N LEU A 10 17.98 -50.71 -45.09
CA LEU A 10 17.83 -49.26 -45.01
C LEU A 10 17.12 -48.87 -43.69
N THR A 11 17.50 -47.77 -43.02
CA THR A 11 16.62 -46.67 -42.56
C THR A 11 17.17 -45.90 -41.34
N THR A 12 17.31 -44.60 -41.56
CA THR A 12 17.08 -43.47 -40.65
C THR A 12 17.78 -43.44 -39.29
N SER A 13 18.91 -42.72 -39.31
CA SER A 13 19.41 -41.88 -38.22
C SER A 13 18.31 -41.02 -37.60
N ILE A 14 18.03 -41.19 -36.31
CA ILE A 14 17.42 -40.15 -35.47
C ILE A 14 18.09 -40.21 -34.09
N LEU A 15 19.33 -39.69 -34.02
CA LEU A 15 19.88 -39.16 -32.78
C LEU A 15 19.57 -37.66 -32.76
N GLY A 16 18.96 -37.18 -31.68
CA GLY A 16 18.70 -35.76 -31.45
C GLY A 16 17.28 -35.35 -31.87
N ALA A 17 16.51 -34.60 -31.11
CA ALA A 17 16.76 -33.91 -29.86
C ALA A 17 15.41 -33.83 -29.12
N ILE A 18 15.36 -34.29 -27.87
CA ILE A 18 14.26 -33.94 -26.98
C ILE A 18 14.57 -32.54 -26.49
N VAL A 19 14.18 -31.52 -27.25
CA VAL A 19 14.12 -30.14 -26.75
C VAL A 19 12.88 -30.06 -25.87
N ALA A 20 13.05 -30.36 -24.59
CA ALA A 20 12.08 -29.97 -23.58
C ALA A 20 12.10 -28.43 -23.51
N MET A 21 11.27 -27.78 -24.33
CA MET A 21 10.90 -26.38 -24.14
C MET A 21 10.07 -26.29 -22.84
N LEU A 22 10.77 -26.29 -21.71
CA LEU A 22 10.24 -25.73 -20.46
C LEU A 22 10.22 -24.21 -20.66
N SER A 23 9.12 -23.72 -21.22
CA SER A 23 8.76 -22.31 -21.18
C SER A 23 8.57 -21.94 -19.71
N PHE A 24 9.62 -21.46 -19.09
CA PHE A 24 9.53 -20.71 -17.84
C PHE A 24 8.73 -19.44 -18.15
N PHE A 25 7.41 -19.50 -17.96
CA PHE A 25 6.61 -18.31 -17.82
C PHE A 25 7.08 -17.63 -16.54
N THR A 26 8.07 -16.76 -16.64
CA THR A 26 8.36 -15.78 -15.60
C THR A 26 7.15 -14.89 -15.52
N VAL A 27 6.24 -15.17 -14.58
CA VAL A 27 5.21 -14.22 -14.20
C VAL A 27 5.95 -13.03 -13.62
N SER A 28 6.12 -11.99 -14.42
CA SER A 28 6.53 -10.67 -13.95
C SER A 28 5.44 -10.22 -12.99
N ALA A 29 5.67 -10.41 -11.68
CA ALA A 29 4.90 -9.73 -10.66
C ALA A 29 5.30 -8.26 -10.75
N HIS A 30 4.65 -7.51 -11.65
CA HIS A 30 4.68 -6.06 -11.61
C HIS A 30 4.14 -5.69 -10.23
N ALA A 31 4.97 -5.12 -9.37
CA ALA A 31 4.47 -4.44 -8.19
C ALA A 31 3.51 -3.38 -8.72
N VAL A 32 2.21 -3.56 -8.45
CA VAL A 32 1.21 -2.59 -8.84
C VAL A 32 1.51 -1.35 -8.03
N GLU A 33 2.14 -0.36 -8.67
CA GLU A 33 2.24 0.98 -8.13
C GLU A 33 0.80 1.49 -8.02
N CYS A 34 0.40 1.88 -6.81
CA CYS A 34 -0.91 2.43 -6.52
C CYS A 34 -0.99 3.88 -7.04
N GLU A 35 -2.22 4.40 -7.14
CA GLU A 35 -2.44 5.81 -7.50
C GLU A 35 -3.10 6.56 -6.33
N PRO A 36 -2.33 7.03 -5.33
CA PRO A 36 -2.88 7.81 -4.22
C PRO A 36 -3.46 9.13 -4.69
N GLN A 37 -4.65 9.46 -4.20
CA GLN A 37 -5.28 10.76 -4.32
C GLN A 37 -5.29 11.42 -2.96
N TRP A 38 -4.42 12.41 -2.75
CA TRP A 38 -4.34 13.17 -1.50
C TRP A 38 -5.40 14.27 -1.50
N HIS A 39 -6.20 14.33 -0.45
CA HIS A 39 -7.31 15.28 -0.30
C HIS A 39 -7.01 16.41 0.68
N ASN A 40 -5.83 16.41 1.28
CA ASN A 40 -5.43 17.38 2.30
C ASN A 40 -3.98 17.81 2.14
N SER A 41 -3.64 18.99 2.67
CA SER A 41 -2.27 19.27 3.11
C SER A 41 -2.07 18.73 4.53
N LEU A 42 -0.88 18.21 4.84
CA LEU A 42 -0.55 17.65 6.16
C LEU A 42 0.65 18.41 6.71
N SER A 43 0.57 18.77 8.00
CA SER A 43 1.71 19.28 8.75
C SER A 43 1.76 18.65 10.14
N LEU A 44 2.97 18.36 10.61
CA LEU A 44 3.24 17.86 11.96
C LEU A 44 4.36 18.70 12.55
N ASN A 45 4.04 19.53 13.54
CA ASN A 45 4.97 20.49 14.13
C ASN A 45 4.78 20.53 15.64
N GLU A 46 5.87 20.37 16.40
CA GLU A 46 5.85 20.50 17.87
C GLU A 46 4.75 19.67 18.55
N GLY A 47 4.54 18.43 18.09
CA GLY A 47 3.49 17.55 18.61
C GLY A 47 2.10 17.80 18.03
N ARG A 48 1.87 18.91 17.31
CA ARG A 48 0.59 19.22 16.67
C ARG A 48 0.51 18.68 15.25
N LEU A 49 -0.44 17.79 15.01
CA LEU A 49 -0.85 17.33 13.68
C LEU A 49 -1.98 18.22 13.16
N THR A 50 -1.88 18.67 11.91
CA THR A 50 -2.94 19.43 11.24
C THR A 50 -3.08 18.97 9.79
N LEU A 51 -4.30 18.57 9.42
CA LEU A 51 -4.66 18.24 8.05
C LEU A 51 -5.74 19.19 7.56
N VAL A 52 -5.48 19.89 6.45
CA VAL A 52 -6.41 20.86 5.88
C VAL A 52 -6.98 20.31 4.56
N GLN A 53 -8.30 20.11 4.53
CA GLN A 53 -9.07 19.62 3.38
C GLN A 53 -10.10 20.68 2.96
N GLY A 54 -9.72 21.55 2.02
CA GLY A 54 -10.56 22.67 1.60
C GLY A 54 -10.80 23.66 2.75
N LYS A 55 -12.01 23.66 3.31
CA LYS A 55 -12.38 24.50 4.49
C LYS A 55 -12.35 23.72 5.80
N GLN A 56 -12.10 22.42 5.74
CA GLN A 56 -12.14 21.55 6.90
C GLN A 56 -10.75 21.34 7.47
N GLU A 57 -10.65 21.32 8.80
CA GLU A 57 -9.39 21.06 9.49
C GLU A 57 -9.54 19.88 10.46
N PHE A 58 -8.70 18.87 10.30
CA PHE A 58 -8.50 17.85 11.32
C PHE A 58 -7.26 18.21 12.11
N ILE A 59 -7.38 18.33 13.43
CA ILE A 59 -6.28 18.75 14.30
C ILE A 59 -6.17 17.78 15.47
N VAL A 60 -4.93 17.34 15.74
CA VAL A 60 -4.56 16.76 17.03
C VAL A 60 -3.51 17.69 17.62
N ASP A 61 -3.83 18.33 18.73
CA ASP A 61 -2.86 19.21 19.40
C ASP A 61 -1.82 18.42 20.20
N ALA A 62 -0.83 19.13 20.74
CA ALA A 62 0.27 18.54 21.49
C ALA A 62 -0.18 17.81 22.77
N GLU A 63 -1.40 18.06 23.26
CA GLU A 63 -1.99 17.36 24.39
C GLU A 63 -2.84 16.14 23.96
N GLY A 64 -2.83 15.79 22.68
CA GLY A 64 -3.59 14.67 22.11
C GLY A 64 -5.09 14.96 21.99
N ARG A 65 -5.51 16.23 22.07
CA ARG A 65 -6.92 16.60 21.94
C ARG A 65 -7.26 16.77 20.47
N MET A 66 -8.38 16.18 20.07
CA MET A 66 -8.87 16.23 18.71
C MET A 66 -9.81 17.43 18.50
N PHE A 67 -9.61 18.13 17.39
CA PHE A 67 -10.54 19.10 16.84
C PHE A 67 -10.90 18.72 15.42
N PHE A 68 -12.16 18.91 15.08
CA PHE A 68 -12.63 18.88 13.70
C PHE A 68 -13.26 20.24 13.40
N ASP A 69 -12.65 20.95 12.45
CA ASP A 69 -12.74 22.39 12.29
C ASP A 69 -12.37 23.11 13.59
N VAL A 70 -13.21 24.03 14.05
CA VAL A 70 -13.03 24.78 15.31
C VAL A 70 -13.58 24.03 16.54
N HIS A 71 -14.16 22.86 16.36
CA HIS A 71 -14.87 22.15 17.43
C HIS A 71 -14.01 21.07 18.05
N LYS A 72 -13.81 21.15 19.37
CA LYS A 72 -13.20 20.07 20.15
C LYS A 72 -14.13 18.85 20.12
N VAL A 73 -13.58 17.69 19.77
CA VAL A 73 -14.31 16.42 19.77
C VAL A 73 -14.08 15.71 21.10
N ALA A 74 -15.15 15.36 21.80
CA ALA A 74 -15.06 14.55 23.02
C ALA A 74 -14.82 13.08 22.65
N LEU A 75 -13.73 12.52 23.16
CA LEU A 75 -13.32 11.14 22.87
C LEU A 75 -13.39 10.28 24.14
N SER A 76 -13.87 9.06 23.98
CA SER A 76 -13.71 7.97 24.94
C SER A 76 -12.29 7.42 24.91
N THR A 77 -11.89 6.66 25.93
CA THR A 77 -10.57 6.01 26.00
C THR A 77 -10.24 5.20 24.75
N LYS A 78 -11.21 4.45 24.22
CA LYS A 78 -11.01 3.65 22.99
C LYS A 78 -10.75 4.55 21.77
N GLN A 79 -11.50 5.65 21.64
CA GLN A 79 -11.31 6.59 20.53
C GLN A 79 -9.99 7.36 20.66
N THR A 80 -9.58 7.71 21.89
CA THR A 80 -8.26 8.31 22.15
C THR A 80 -7.13 7.38 21.74
N GLN A 81 -7.23 6.09 22.03
CA GLN A 81 -6.23 5.12 21.58
C GLN A 81 -6.16 5.05 20.04
N LEU A 82 -7.32 4.94 19.37
CA LEU A 82 -7.35 4.94 17.90
C LEU A 82 -6.75 6.21 17.29
N LEU A 83 -6.99 7.36 17.91
CA LEU A 83 -6.39 8.64 17.48
C LEU A 83 -4.88 8.64 17.68
N SER A 84 -4.39 8.10 18.80
CA SER A 84 -2.96 7.94 19.08
C SER A 84 -2.30 7.03 18.04
N ASP A 85 -2.91 5.88 17.75
CA ASP A 85 -2.41 4.94 16.75
C ASP A 85 -2.33 5.60 15.36
N TYR A 86 -3.32 6.42 15.00
CA TYR A 86 -3.32 7.18 13.75
C TYR A 86 -2.24 8.27 13.74
N TYR A 87 -2.06 9.00 14.84
CA TYR A 87 -1.01 10.00 14.97
C TYR A 87 0.37 9.35 14.78
N GLU A 88 0.64 8.26 15.48
CA GLU A 88 1.91 7.52 15.39
C GLU A 88 2.14 6.97 13.98
N LEU A 89 1.09 6.50 13.28
CA LEU A 89 1.22 6.10 11.89
C LEU A 89 1.78 7.23 11.03
N LEU A 90 1.20 8.43 11.14
CA LEU A 90 1.61 9.59 10.36
C LEU A 90 2.99 10.12 10.75
N ASP A 91 3.29 10.16 12.05
CA ASP A 91 4.62 10.60 12.52
C ASP A 91 5.73 9.68 11.96
N ASN A 92 5.47 8.38 11.91
CA ASN A 92 6.42 7.39 11.40
C ASN A 92 6.60 7.43 9.87
N ASP A 93 5.52 7.62 9.10
CA ASP A 93 5.58 7.52 7.63
C ASP A 93 5.85 8.86 6.92
N LEU A 94 5.52 10.00 7.55
CA LEU A 94 5.59 11.31 6.93
C LEU A 94 6.99 11.67 6.42
N PRO A 95 8.10 11.42 7.14
CA PRO A 95 9.43 11.72 6.61
C PRO A 95 9.73 10.99 5.29
N TYR A 96 9.27 9.75 5.16
CA TYR A 96 9.43 8.98 3.92
C TYR A 96 8.55 9.54 2.81
N LEU A 97 7.26 9.81 3.10
CA LEU A 97 6.32 10.36 2.11
C LEU A 97 6.79 11.72 1.58
N LEU A 98 7.35 12.58 2.44
CA LEU A 98 7.88 13.88 2.03
C LEU A 98 9.13 13.74 1.14
N SER A 99 10.07 12.86 1.50
CA SER A 99 11.28 12.60 0.71
C SER A 99 11.02 11.90 -0.61
N HIS A 100 9.88 11.19 -0.74
CA HIS A 100 9.48 10.45 -1.95
C HIS A 100 8.28 11.07 -2.66
N SER A 101 7.96 12.33 -2.38
CA SER A 101 6.78 13.03 -2.94
C SER A 101 6.72 13.06 -4.48
N GLN A 102 7.85 12.86 -5.18
CA GLN A 102 7.93 12.84 -6.64
C GLN A 102 7.81 11.43 -7.25
N ARG A 103 7.77 10.37 -6.43
CA ARG A 103 7.73 8.98 -6.90
C ARG A 103 6.84 8.13 -6.00
N ILE A 104 5.85 7.47 -6.60
CA ILE A 104 5.07 6.45 -5.90
C ILE A 104 5.78 5.12 -6.09
N ASP A 105 6.36 4.61 -5.01
CA ASP A 105 6.93 3.27 -4.96
C ASP A 105 6.07 2.34 -4.08
N LYS A 106 6.48 1.08 -3.96
CA LYS A 106 5.77 0.09 -3.16
C LYS A 106 5.60 0.55 -1.70
N GLN A 107 6.61 1.19 -1.12
CA GLN A 107 6.57 1.61 0.28
C GLN A 107 5.57 2.75 0.49
N VAL A 108 5.48 3.70 -0.43
CA VAL A 108 4.42 4.72 -0.44
C VAL A 108 3.04 4.05 -0.48
N CYS A 109 2.87 3.01 -1.30
CA CYS A 109 1.60 2.28 -1.38
C CYS A 109 1.24 1.51 -0.12
N ASP A 110 2.24 0.92 0.54
CA ASP A 110 2.04 0.24 1.83
C ASP A 110 1.57 1.25 2.89
N PHE A 111 2.18 2.44 2.95
CA PHE A 111 1.77 3.52 3.86
C PHE A 111 0.36 4.03 3.59
N VAL A 112 0.04 4.33 2.32
CA VAL A 112 -1.30 4.78 1.93
C VAL A 112 -2.36 3.73 2.28
N SER A 113 -2.07 2.45 2.08
CA SER A 113 -3.00 1.36 2.41
C SER A 113 -3.27 1.29 3.92
N LEU A 114 -2.22 1.35 4.74
CA LEU A 114 -2.35 1.37 6.20
C LEU A 114 -3.12 2.61 6.68
N ARG A 115 -2.87 3.76 6.06
CA ARG A 115 -3.55 5.02 6.37
C ARG A 115 -5.04 4.94 6.10
N ILE A 116 -5.44 4.43 4.93
CA ILE A 116 -6.85 4.23 4.58
C ILE A 116 -7.54 3.29 5.58
N GLU A 117 -6.88 2.20 5.98
CA GLU A 117 -7.43 1.27 6.97
C GLU A 117 -7.66 1.94 8.33
N GLN A 118 -6.68 2.70 8.82
CA GLN A 118 -6.80 3.39 10.09
C GLN A 118 -7.84 4.53 10.05
N GLU A 119 -7.97 5.23 8.91
CA GLU A 119 -9.02 6.23 8.74
C GLU A 119 -10.41 5.63 8.75
N GLN A 120 -10.60 4.44 8.18
CA GLN A 120 -11.87 3.74 8.27
C GLN A 120 -12.21 3.39 9.72
N ARG A 121 -11.24 2.91 10.50
CA ARG A 121 -11.43 2.63 11.94
C ARG A 121 -11.78 3.88 12.74
N LEU A 122 -11.16 5.01 12.43
CA LEU A 122 -11.50 6.31 13.02
C LEU A 122 -12.93 6.74 12.65
N GLN A 123 -13.34 6.61 11.38
CA GLN A 123 -14.70 6.92 10.91
C GLN A 123 -15.77 6.08 11.61
N ASP A 124 -15.50 4.78 11.77
CA ASP A 124 -16.42 3.85 12.43
C ASP A 124 -16.58 4.19 13.91
N ALA A 125 -15.52 4.68 14.55
CA ALA A 125 -15.50 4.99 15.98
C ALA A 125 -15.93 6.43 16.30
N ILE A 126 -15.63 7.42 15.45
CA ILE A 126 -15.77 8.85 15.73
C ILE A 126 -16.75 9.47 14.72
N PRO A 127 -18.02 9.73 15.11
CA PRO A 127 -19.06 10.20 14.19
C PRO A 127 -18.74 11.50 13.44
N ALA A 128 -17.96 12.39 14.06
CA ALA A 128 -17.52 13.64 13.43
C ALA A 128 -16.68 13.41 12.16
N LEU A 129 -16.03 12.25 12.04
CA LEU A 129 -15.15 11.92 10.93
C LEU A 129 -15.82 11.15 9.79
N LYS A 130 -17.11 10.83 9.88
CA LYS A 130 -17.79 9.87 8.96
C LYS A 130 -17.52 10.09 7.46
N ASN A 131 -17.31 11.34 7.02
CA ASN A 131 -17.06 11.68 5.62
C ASN A 131 -15.65 12.24 5.36
N TRP A 132 -14.77 12.20 6.36
CA TRP A 132 -13.42 12.74 6.28
C TRP A 132 -12.45 11.65 5.86
N ARG A 133 -11.72 11.87 4.75
CA ARG A 133 -10.61 11.04 4.30
C ARG A 133 -9.50 11.93 3.81
N SER A 134 -8.29 11.59 4.19
CA SER A 134 -7.10 12.33 3.81
C SER A 134 -6.52 11.84 2.48
N VAL A 135 -6.74 10.56 2.15
CA VAL A 135 -6.22 9.90 0.97
C VAL A 135 -7.18 8.81 0.50
N THR A 136 -7.25 8.60 -0.81
CA THR A 136 -7.90 7.44 -1.45
C THR A 136 -6.99 6.83 -2.51
N LEU A 137 -7.33 5.65 -3.01
CA LEU A 137 -6.70 5.06 -4.19
C LEU A 137 -7.67 5.16 -5.38
N ASN A 138 -7.13 5.45 -6.57
CA ASN A 138 -7.86 5.37 -7.85
C ASN A 138 -7.71 4.01 -8.51
#